data_AF-A0A645AN10-F1
#
_entry.id   AF-A0A645AN10-F1
#
_cell.length_a   1.000
_cell.length_b   1.000
_cell.length_c   1.000
_cell.angle_alpha   90.00
_cell.angle_beta   90.00
_cell.angle_gamma   90.00
#
_symmetry.space_group_name_H-M   'P 1'
#
loop_
_entity.id
_entity.type
_entity.pdbx_description
1 polymer ?
#
loop_
_entity_poly.entity_id
_entity_poly.type
_entity_poly.pdbx_seq_one_letter_code
_entity_poly.pdbx_strand_id
1 'polypeptide(L)' 'MYPITPLELGPGYIIGQERILTNRSGLFTWGDTGEFTAHVFNREGIEEKFDIPKVVRNGKTCAEVRIPEGYSAAIIRQ' A
#
# COMPACT_ATOMS: atom_id res chain seq x y z
N MET A 1 16.87 0.13 -0.02
CA MET A 1 15.83 0.98 -0.63
C MET A 1 15.78 0.63 -2.11
N TYR A 2 14.68 0.07 -2.59
CA TYR A 2 14.46 -0.19 -4.01
C TYR A 2 13.83 1.08 -4.63
N PRO A 3 14.14 1.46 -5.88
CA PRO A 3 13.58 2.66 -6.48
C PRO A 3 12.05 2.63 -6.55
N ILE A 4 11.47 3.81 -6.43
CA ILE A 4 10.05 4.11 -6.65
C ILE A 4 10.00 5.30 -7.60
N THR A 5 9.11 5.26 -8.58
CA THR A 5 8.83 6.39 -9.49
C THR A 5 7.57 7.12 -8.99
N PRO A 6 7.69 8.26 -8.27
CA PRO A 6 6.52 8.90 -7.65
C PRO A 6 5.56 9.46 -8.71
N LEU A 7 4.27 9.18 -8.55
CA LEU A 7 3.17 9.72 -9.36
C LEU A 7 2.33 10.72 -8.55
N GLU A 8 2.08 10.43 -7.28
CA GLU A 8 1.30 11.28 -6.38
C GLU A 8 1.88 11.27 -4.96
N LEU A 9 1.84 12.43 -4.30
CA LEU A 9 2.18 12.61 -2.90
C LEU A 9 0.95 13.07 -2.14
N GLY A 10 0.65 12.40 -1.03
CA GLY A 10 -0.43 12.78 -0.15
C GLY A 10 -0.06 12.67 1.32
N PRO A 11 -0.95 13.10 2.22
CA PRO A 11 -0.70 13.10 3.66
C PRO A 11 -0.59 11.66 4.18
N GLY A 12 0.64 11.19 4.35
CA GLY A 12 0.95 9.84 4.85
C GLY A 12 0.96 8.76 3.78
N TYR A 13 1.06 9.12 2.49
CA TYR A 13 1.27 8.15 1.43
C TYR A 13 2.04 8.71 0.23
N ILE A 14 2.61 7.78 -0.53
CA ILE A 14 3.23 8.00 -1.83
C ILE A 14 2.66 6.94 -2.77
N ILE A 15 2.04 7.35 -3.87
CA ILE A 15 1.68 6.44 -4.97
C ILE A 15 2.78 6.57 -6.01
N GLY A 16 3.53 5.49 -6.22
CA GLY A 16 4.48 5.37 -7.32
C GLY A 16 3.99 4.40 -8.39
N GLN A 17 4.70 4.34 -9.51
CA GLN A 17 4.33 3.45 -10.62
C GLN A 17 4.40 1.96 -10.23
N GLU A 18 5.36 1.60 -9.39
CA GLU A 18 5.66 0.20 -9.00
C GLU A 18 5.10 -0.17 -7.62
N ARG A 19 4.92 0.81 -6.72
CA ARG A 19 4.50 0.58 -5.33
C ARG A 19 3.75 1.76 -4.74
N ILE A 20 2.86 1.49 -3.79
CA ILE A 20 2.27 2.49 -2.89
C ILE A 20 2.88 2.30 -1.52
N LEU A 21 3.37 3.39 -0.92
CA LEU A 21 3.88 3.40 0.46
C LEU A 21 2.92 4.23 1.30
N THR A 22 2.52 3.74 2.47
CA THR A 22 1.66 4.51 3.38
C THR A 22 1.94 4.20 4.84
N ASN A 23 1.74 5.18 5.72
CA ASN A 23 1.69 5.00 7.17
C ASN A 23 0.28 5.21 7.74
N ARG A 24 -0.76 5.12 6.90
CA ARG A 24 -2.14 5.33 7.29
C ARG A 24 -3.04 4.20 6.78
N SER A 25 -4.13 3.98 7.52
CA SER A 25 -5.22 3.12 7.07
C SER A 25 -6.03 3.83 5.98
N GLY A 26 -6.50 3.07 4.97
CA GLY A 26 -7.20 3.62 3.82
C GLY A 26 -7.41 2.61 2.70
N LEU A 27 -8.02 3.07 1.60
CA LEU A 27 -8.12 2.31 0.35
C LEU A 27 -7.12 2.88 -0.65
N PHE A 28 -6.23 2.01 -1.14
CA PHE A 28 -5.17 2.39 -2.06
C PHE A 28 -5.28 1.61 -3.36
N THR A 29 -5.07 2.27 -4.49
CA THR A 29 -5.20 1.67 -5.82
C THR A 29 -4.41 2.47 -6.85
N TRP A 30 -4.00 1.82 -7.94
CA TRP A 30 -3.52 2.48 -9.15
C TRP A 30 -4.63 2.85 -10.12
N GLY A 31 -5.90 2.53 -9.80
CA GLY A 31 -7.01 2.76 -10.72
C GLY A 31 -7.09 1.74 -11.86
N ASP A 32 -6.48 0.56 -11.69
CA ASP A 32 -6.53 -0.56 -12.63
C ASP A 32 -7.02 -1.87 -11.95
N THR A 33 -6.99 -2.97 -12.70
CA THR A 33 -7.39 -4.31 -12.24
C THR A 33 -6.19 -5.19 -11.90
N GLY A 34 -4.99 -4.62 -11.80
CA GLY A 34 -3.76 -5.36 -11.55
C GLY A 34 -3.77 -6.08 -10.20
N GLU A 35 -2.90 -7.08 -10.08
CA GLU A 35 -2.63 -7.74 -8.81
C GLU A 35 -1.57 -6.98 -8.01
N PHE A 36 -1.54 -7.21 -6.70
CA PHE A 36 -0.52 -6.66 -5.82
C PHE A 36 -0.17 -7.63 -4.70
N THR A 37 1.00 -7.43 -4.11
CA THR A 37 1.38 -7.98 -2.81
C THR A 37 1.54 -6.85 -1.80
N ALA A 38 1.38 -7.15 -0.52
CA ALA A 38 1.54 -6.16 0.54
C ALA A 38 2.49 -6.66 1.62
N HIS A 39 3.36 -5.76 2.08
CA HIS A 39 4.25 -5.96 3.21
C HIS A 39 3.94 -4.89 4.25
N VAL A 40 3.79 -5.29 5.51
CA VAL A 40 3.49 -4.38 6.61
C VAL A 40 4.65 -4.41 7.59
N PHE A 41 5.08 -3.23 8.02
CA PHE A 41 6.17 -3.03 8.94
C PHE A 41 5.67 -2.35 10.20
N ASN A 42 6.07 -2.87 11.35
CA ASN A 42 5.76 -2.27 12.65
C ASN A 42 6.57 -0.99 12.89
N ARG A 43 6.43 -0.40 14.08
CA ARG A 43 7.05 0.88 14.47
C ARG A 43 8.58 0.81 14.44
N GLU A 44 9.13 -0.37 14.66
CA GLU A 44 10.55 -0.68 14.68
C GLU A 44 11.08 -1.01 13.27
N GLY A 45 10.21 -1.00 12.25
CA GLY A 45 10.55 -1.32 10.86
C GLY A 45 10.71 -2.82 10.59
N ILE A 46 10.19 -3.68 11.47
CA ILE A 46 10.21 -5.14 11.31
C ILE A 46 8.96 -5.56 10.54
N GLU A 47 9.15 -6.41 9.53
CA GLU A 47 8.06 -6.95 8.74
C GLU A 47 7.20 -7.91 9.58
N GLU A 48 5.90 -7.71 9.59
CA GLU A 48 4.93 -8.56 10.26
C GLU A 48 3.92 -9.10 9.25
N LYS A 49 3.47 -10.35 9.48
CA LYS A 49 2.37 -10.91 8.72
C LYS A 49 1.10 -10.15 9.09
N PHE A 50 0.59 -9.40 8.13
CA PHE A 50 -0.61 -8.61 8.28
C PHE A 50 -1.49 -8.84 7.05
N ASP A 51 -2.77 -9.15 7.26
CA ASP A 51 -3.69 -9.36 6.14
C ASP A 51 -4.10 -7.99 5.57
N ILE A 52 -3.84 -7.81 4.27
CA ILE A 52 -4.30 -6.65 3.52
C ILE A 52 -5.25 -7.17 2.44
N PRO A 53 -6.56 -7.16 2.70
CA PRO A 53 -7.51 -7.73 1.76
C PRO A 53 -7.53 -6.94 0.46
N LYS A 54 -7.59 -7.70 -0.63
CA LYS A 54 -7.91 -7.18 -1.96
C LYS A 54 -9.42 -6.98 -2.05
N VAL A 55 -9.83 -5.76 -2.36
CA VAL A 55 -11.23 -5.41 -2.59
C VAL A 55 -11.41 -4.84 -3.99
N VAL A 56 -12.53 -5.18 -4.64
CA VAL A 56 -12.88 -4.59 -5.94
C VAL A 56 -13.87 -3.46 -5.71
N ARG A 57 -13.50 -2.23 -6.08
CA ARG A 57 -14.40 -1.07 -6.07
C ARG A 57 -14.45 -0.43 -7.45
N ASN A 58 -15.65 -0.19 -7.96
CA ASN A 58 -15.87 0.39 -9.29
C ASN A 58 -15.08 -0.33 -10.41
N GLY A 59 -14.98 -1.66 -10.30
CA GLY A 59 -14.21 -2.49 -11.24
C GLY A 59 -12.68 -2.34 -11.13
N LYS A 60 -12.16 -1.73 -10.06
CA LYS A 60 -10.71 -1.56 -9.82
C LYS A 60 -10.25 -2.36 -8.61
N THR A 61 -9.05 -2.88 -8.68
CA THR A 61 -8.39 -3.56 -7.57
C THR A 61 -7.87 -2.52 -6.57
N CYS A 62 -8.30 -2.64 -5.32
CA CYS A 62 -7.83 -1.79 -4.22
C CYS A 62 -7.28 -2.66 -3.07
N ALA A 63 -6.24 -2.15 -2.41
CA ALA A 63 -5.76 -2.65 -1.14
C ALA A 63 -6.49 -1.94 0.00
N GLU A 64 -7.18 -2.69 0.86
CA GLU A 64 -7.76 -2.15 2.08
C GLU A 64 -6.76 -2.26 3.24
N VAL A 65 -6.08 -1.15 3.50
CA VAL A 65 -5.04 -1.06 4.53
C VAL A 65 -5.69 -0.70 5.86
N ARG A 66 -5.55 -1.57 6.86
CA ARG A 66 -6.05 -1.39 8.24
C ARG A 66 -4.95 -1.66 9.25
N ILE A 67 -3.99 -0.74 9.34
CA ILE A 67 -2.78 -0.88 10.18
C ILE A 67 -2.84 -0.01 11.44
N PRO A 68 -2.20 -0.44 12.56
CA PRO A 68 -2.07 0.37 13.77
C PRO A 68 -1.28 1.67 13.54
N GLU A 69 -1.41 2.62 14.47
CA GLU A 69 -0.61 3.84 14.43
C GLU A 69 0.89 3.52 14.49
N GLY A 70 1.69 4.21 13.68
CA GLY A 70 3.15 4.04 13.62
C GLY A 70 3.61 2.85 12.78
N TYR A 71 2.68 2.01 12.30
CA TYR A 71 2.98 1.01 11.28
C TYR A 71 3.04 1.66 9.90
N SER A 72 3.63 0.95 8.94
CA SER A 72 3.62 1.31 7.53
C SER A 72 3.36 0.11 6.64
N ALA A 73 2.81 0.35 5.46
CA ALA A 73 2.55 -0.66 4.45
C ALA A 73 3.24 -0.28 3.13
N ALA A 74 3.84 -1.28 2.50
CA ALA A 74 4.33 -1.24 1.13
C ALA A 74 3.49 -2.18 0.27
N ILE A 75 2.71 -1.60 -0.64
CA ILE A 75 1.88 -2.34 -1.59
C ILE A 75 2.65 -2.36 -2.91
N ILE A 76 2.97 -3.54 -3.42
CA ILE A 76 3.82 -3.73 -4.60
C ILE A 76 2.97 -4.27 -5.73
N ARG A 77 3.00 -3.55 -6.86
CA ARG A 77 2.30 -3.95 -8.08
C ARG A 77 2.98 -5.17 -8.72
N GLN A 78 2.19 -6.10 -9.24
CA GLN A 78 2.65 -7.27 -10.01
C GLN A 78 2.52 -7.06 -11.52
#